data_AF-A0AAU7JCD1-F1
#
_entry.id   AF-A0AAU7JCD1-F1
#
_cell.length_a   1.000
_cell.length_b   1.000
_cell.length_c   1.000
_cell.angle_alpha   90.00
_cell.angle_beta   90.00
_cell.angle_gamma   90.00
#
_symmetry.space_group_name_H-M   'P 1'
#
loop_
_entity.id
_entity.type
_entity.pdbx_description
1 polymer ?
#
loop_
_entity_poly.entity_id
_entity_poly.type
_entity_poly.pdbx_seq_one_letter_code
_entity_poly.pdbx_strand_id
1 'polypeptide(L)' 'MSKQALPMAELKRIVTAELDRALGAKGTVTNVQIEHVQGDAWRVVEVDTDAEKPALDAAASAVIPKLHSEWGLAPE' A
#
# COMPACT_ATOMS: atom_id res chain seq x y z
N MET A 1 -21.59 3.37 5.26
CA MET A 1 -20.86 2.09 5.17
C MET A 1 -19.82 2.12 6.30
N SER A 2 -20.00 1.33 7.35
CA SER A 2 -19.00 1.27 8.43
C SER A 2 -17.69 0.72 7.85
N LYS A 3 -16.64 1.55 7.80
CA LYS A 3 -15.30 1.11 7.41
C LYS A 3 -14.83 0.14 8.48
N GLN A 4 -14.93 -1.16 8.21
CA GLN A 4 -14.43 -2.18 9.11
C GLN A 4 -12.91 -2.06 9.13
N ALA A 5 -12.32 -1.80 10.30
CA ALA A 5 -10.87 -1.73 10.43
C ALA A 5 -10.27 -3.11 10.12
N LEU A 6 -9.55 -3.21 9.00
CA LEU A 6 -8.84 -4.44 8.64
C LEU A 6 -7.69 -4.68 9.63
N PRO A 7 -7.41 -5.94 10.00
CA PRO A 7 -6.19 -6.27 10.72
C PRO A 7 -4.96 -5.82 9.92
N MET A 8 -3.96 -5.26 10.60
CA MET A 8 -2.72 -4.76 9.97
C MET A 8 -2.05 -5.78 9.04
N ALA A 9 -2.05 -7.06 9.42
CA ALA A 9 -1.48 -8.13 8.60
C ALA A 9 -2.21 -8.32 7.26
N GLU A 10 -3.51 -8.07 7.23
CA GLU A 10 -4.32 -8.16 6.01
C GLU A 10 -4.13 -6.93 5.12
N LEU A 11 -4.08 -5.74 5.73
CA LEU A 11 -3.78 -4.49 5.03
C LEU A 11 -2.43 -4.56 4.31
N LYS A 12 -1.39 -5.05 4.98
CA LYS A 12 -0.07 -5.25 4.37
C LYS A 12 -0.14 -6.18 3.16
N ARG A 13 -0.85 -7.31 3.28
CA ARG A 13 -1.01 -8.27 2.15
C ARG A 13 -1.71 -7.64 0.95
N ILE A 14 -2.74 -6.84 1.18
CA ILE A 14 -3.48 -6.15 0.10
C ILE A 14 -2.56 -5.16 -0.61
N VAL A 15 -1.86 -4.31 0.16
CA VAL A 15 -0.95 -3.30 -0.39
C VAL A 15 0.18 -3.97 -1.20
N THR A 16 0.81 -5.01 -0.66
CA THR A 16 1.85 -5.77 -1.37
C THR A 16 1.33 -6.35 -2.68
N ALA A 17 0.15 -6.98 -2.68
CA ALA A 17 -0.41 -7.60 -3.88
C ALA A 17 -0.78 -6.58 -4.97
N GLU A 18 -1.31 -5.42 -4.57
CA GLU A 18 -1.66 -4.36 -5.52
C GLU A 18 -0.42 -3.65 -6.09
N LEU A 19 0.62 -3.46 -5.28
CA LEU A 19 1.90 -2.95 -5.77
C LEU A 19 2.59 -3.94 -6.72
N ASP A 20 2.62 -5.24 -6.39
CA ASP A 20 3.13 -6.29 -7.28
C ASP A 20 2.41 -6.29 -8.64
N ARG A 21 1.07 -6.14 -8.63
CA ARG A 21 0.27 -6.01 -9.86
C ARG A 21 0.63 -4.77 -10.64
N ALA A 22 0.77 -3.62 -9.98
CA ALA A 22 1.12 -2.36 -10.63
C ALA A 22 2.54 -2.38 -11.22
N LEU A 23 3.46 -3.10 -10.59
CA LEU A 23 4.81 -3.35 -11.09
C LEU A 23 4.85 -4.44 -12.19
N GLY A 24 3.74 -5.13 -12.43
CA GLY A 24 3.62 -6.16 -13.47
C GLY A 24 4.33 -7.48 -13.15
N ALA A 25 4.84 -7.64 -11.93
CA ALA A 25 5.59 -8.82 -11.51
C ALA A 25 5.25 -9.19 -10.05
N LYS A 26 4.79 -10.41 -9.86
CA LYS A 26 4.45 -10.95 -8.54
C LYS A 26 5.72 -11.30 -7.77
N GLY A 27 5.79 -10.89 -6.51
CA GLY A 27 6.94 -11.10 -5.63
C GLY A 27 8.07 -10.08 -5.82
N THR A 28 7.80 -8.97 -6.51
CA THR A 28 8.75 -7.87 -6.67
C THR A 28 8.79 -7.00 -5.41
N VAL A 29 7.65 -6.82 -4.75
CA VAL A 29 7.57 -6.22 -3.42
C VAL A 29 7.82 -7.29 -2.36
N THR A 30 8.87 -7.11 -1.58
CA THR A 30 9.30 -8.07 -0.56
C THR A 30 8.78 -7.72 0.83
N ASN A 31 8.58 -6.43 1.11
CA ASN A 31 8.04 -5.96 2.37
C ASN A 31 7.33 -4.60 2.22
N VAL A 32 6.34 -4.35 3.08
CA VAL A 32 5.61 -3.08 3.17
C VAL A 32 5.45 -2.71 4.65
N GLN A 33 5.94 -1.54 5.02
CA GLN A 33 5.71 -0.95 6.32
C GLN A 33 4.56 0.05 6.26
N ILE A 34 3.60 -0.15 7.15
CA ILE A 34 2.42 0.69 7.29
C ILE A 34 2.35 1.15 8.74
N GLU A 35 2.15 2.44 8.93
CA GLU A 35 1.97 3.06 10.23
C GLU A 35 0.54 3.58 10.38
N HIS A 36 0.03 3.52 11.61
CA HIS A 36 -1.23 4.17 11.95
C HIS A 36 -0.96 5.66 12.15
N VAL A 37 -1.67 6.50 11.41
CA VAL A 37 -1.62 7.96 11.59
C VAL A 37 -2.70 8.33 12.62
N GLN A 38 -3.13 9.58 12.69
CA GLN A 38 -4.23 10.00 13.55
C GLN A 38 -5.61 9.61 12.95
N GLY A 39 -6.54 9.19 13.80
CA GLY A 39 -7.91 8.82 13.38
C GLY A 39 -7.99 7.37 12.90
N ASP A 40 -8.71 7.12 11.80
CA ASP A 40 -8.82 5.80 11.13
C ASP A 40 -7.88 5.70 9.90
N ALA A 41 -6.85 6.55 9.85
CA ALA A 41 -5.97 6.69 8.71
C ALA A 41 -4.67 5.88 8.87
N TRP A 42 -4.24 5.26 7.77
CA TRP A 42 -3.01 4.47 7.69
C TRP A 42 -2.07 5.08 6.67
N ARG A 43 -0.75 4.94 6.84
CA ARG A 43 0.25 5.45 5.90
C ARG A 43 1.24 4.36 5.53
N VAL A 44 1.55 4.23 4.24
CA VAL A 44 2.70 3.45 3.79
C VAL A 44 3.97 4.27 4.00
N VAL A 45 4.90 3.78 4.81
CA VAL A 45 6.14 4.51 5.16
C VAL A 45 7.38 3.89 4.51
N GLU A 46 7.32 2.61 4.17
CA GLU A 46 8.42 1.89 3.52
C GLU A 46 7.86 0.80 2.61
N VAL A 47 8.50 0.63 1.45
CA VAL A 47 8.25 -0.48 0.52
C VAL A 47 9.61 -1.00 0.08
N ASP A 48 9.91 -2.24 0.46
CA ASP A 48 11.09 -2.94 -0.03
C ASP A 48 10.74 -3.65 -1.34
N THR A 49 11.51 -3.38 -2.38
CA THR A 49 11.27 -3.90 -3.71
C THR A 49 12.55 -4.00 -4.51
N ASP A 50 12.63 -4.98 -5.40
CA ASP A 50 13.69 -5.10 -6.40
C ASP A 50 13.46 -4.20 -7.63
N ALA A 51 12.31 -3.51 -7.69
CA ALA A 51 12.00 -2.58 -8.77
C ALA A 51 12.82 -1.28 -8.68
N GLU A 52 13.11 -0.68 -9.84
CA GLU A 52 13.72 0.64 -9.88
C GLU A 52 12.78 1.70 -9.29
N LYS A 53 13.36 2.68 -8.59
CA LYS A 53 12.62 3.76 -7.90
C LYS A 53 11.54 4.44 -8.78
N PRO A 54 11.77 4.79 -10.06
CA PRO A 54 10.73 5.40 -10.89
C PRO A 54 9.51 4.49 -11.12
N ALA A 55 9.72 3.18 -11.22
CA ALA A 55 8.64 2.21 -11.39
C ALA A 55 7.84 2.05 -10.08
N LEU A 56 8.52 2.01 -8.94
CA LEU A 56 7.89 2.01 -7.62
C LEU A 56 7.06 3.28 -7.40
N ASP A 57 7.61 4.46 -7.69
CA ASP A 57 6.92 5.73 -7.51
C ASP A 57 5.65 5.80 -8.37
N ALA A 58 5.72 5.33 -9.62
CA ALA A 58 4.56 5.24 -10.51
C ALA A 58 3.49 4.25 -10.00
N ALA A 59 3.91 3.07 -9.52
CA ALA A 59 3.02 2.07 -8.94
C ALA A 59 2.35 2.59 -7.67
N ALA A 60 3.11 3.18 -6.74
CA ALA A 60 2.62 3.77 -5.51
C ALA A 60 1.60 4.90 -5.79
N SER A 61 1.91 5.78 -6.75
CA SER A 61 1.00 6.86 -7.18
C SER A 61 -0.33 6.34 -7.76
N ALA A 62 -0.32 5.16 -8.39
CA ALA A 62 -1.53 4.54 -8.95
C ALA A 62 -2.34 3.74 -7.91
N VAL A 63 -1.66 3.14 -6.94
CA VAL A 63 -2.25 2.22 -5.96
C VAL A 63 -2.76 2.97 -4.73
N ILE A 64 -1.92 3.81 -4.09
CA ILE A 64 -2.23 4.45 -2.79
C ILE A 64 -3.57 5.24 -2.81
N PRO A 65 -3.90 6.04 -3.84
CA PRO A 65 -5.18 6.77 -3.88
C PRO A 65 -6.42 5.86 -3.94
N LYS A 66 -6.30 4.69 -4.60
CA LYS A 66 -7.39 3.70 -4.63
C LYS A 66 -7.58 3.11 -3.24
N LEU A 67 -6.47 2.72 -2.61
CA LEU A 67 -6.49 2.14 -1.28
C LEU A 67 -6.99 3.15 -0.22
N HIS A 68 -6.73 4.45 -0.40
CA HIS A 68 -7.26 5.52 0.45
C HIS A 68 -8.77 5.55 0.49
N SER A 69 -9.39 5.51 -0.71
CA SER A 69 -10.83 5.63 -0.86
C SER A 69 -11.56 4.43 -0.26
N GLU A 70 -10.98 3.23 -0.42
CA GLU A 70 -11.57 1.96 0.03
C GLU A 70 -11.28 1.65 1.50
N TRP A 71 -10.07 1.93 1.99
CA TRP A 71 -9.58 1.46 3.29
C TRP A 71 -8.99 2.55 4.21
N GLY A 72 -8.98 3.82 3.80
CA GLY A 72 -8.48 4.92 4.65
C GLY A 72 -6.95 5.06 4.69
N LEU A 73 -6.23 4.48 3.74
CA LEU A 73 -4.77 4.69 3.59
C LEU A 73 -4.47 6.11 3.06
N ALA A 74 -4.03 7.03 3.89
CA ALA A 74 -3.68 8.39 3.47
C ALA A 74 -2.43 8.42 2.57
N PRO A 75 -2.45 9.21 1.47
CA PRO A 75 -1.25 9.44 0.66
C PRO A 75 -0.31 10.42 1.36
N GLU A 76 0.99 10.10 1.38
CA GLU A 76 2.09 11.06 1.62
C GLU A 76 3.25 10.79 0.68
#